data_AF-A0A1Q8UI05-F1
#
_entry.id   AF-A0A1Q8UI05-F1
#
_cell.length_a   1.000
_cell.length_b   1.000
_cell.length_c   1.000
_cell.angle_alpha   90.00
_cell.angle_beta   90.00
_cell.angle_gamma   90.00
#
_symmetry.space_group_name_H-M   'P 1'
#
loop_
_entity.id
_entity.type
_entity.pdbx_description
1 polymer ?
#
loop_
_entity_poly.entity_id
_entity_poly.type
_entity_poly.pdbx_seq_one_letter_code
_entity_poly.pdbx_strand_id
1 'polypeptide(L)'
;MLCTRCRIRTAVTDDGLCTFCSGTRPPLPGGATAPVPGAAPLPVPGGRGVGTWPRSPVGLSRAVIALLGCVIASDLFVIGAGLHLRGLWEGLAADESLNIYIDPGLRAQELYDRAGSAQTAAFLATAVLFIIWFHRTRRNAEVFESGVQRMGPGWAVGGWFVPIANFWFPYRVASGIWEASVRLHPDGGWRTVPKTVLNLWWGGWVVSVLASRIAVGQWNRAREPEQISDVAALVAAADALDLVAAVLAIVYVRTVTRMQVERAEALQAATVPEREAPEPTAP
;
A
#
# COMPACT_ATOMS: atom_id res chain seq x y z
N MET A 1 15.66 -28.12 24.88
CA MET A 1 15.19 -27.95 23.48
C MET A 1 14.22 -26.77 23.41
N LEU A 2 14.07 -26.13 22.25
CA LEU A 2 13.09 -25.04 22.07
C LEU A 2 11.69 -25.62 21.87
N CYS A 3 10.67 -24.86 22.30
CA CYS A 3 9.27 -25.22 22.18
C CYS A 3 8.92 -25.58 20.74
N THR A 4 8.35 -26.76 20.53
CA THR A 4 7.97 -27.29 19.22
C THR A 4 6.96 -26.39 18.49
N ARG A 5 6.11 -25.68 19.24
CA ARG A 5 5.07 -24.79 18.70
C ARG A 5 5.55 -23.38 18.40
N CYS A 6 6.18 -22.70 19.35
CA CYS A 6 6.56 -21.29 19.17
C CYS A 6 8.04 -21.08 18.78
N ARG A 7 8.91 -22.08 18.98
CA ARG A 7 10.36 -22.05 18.69
C ARG A 7 11.14 -20.88 19.30
N ILE A 8 10.54 -20.13 20.25
CA ILE A 8 11.12 -18.94 20.87
C ILE A 8 11.54 -19.22 22.32
N ARG A 9 10.74 -19.99 23.05
CA ARG A 9 10.95 -20.30 24.48
C ARG A 9 11.45 -21.73 24.65
N THR A 10 12.15 -22.01 25.73
CA THR A 10 12.55 -23.37 26.11
C THR A 10 11.33 -24.24 26.40
N ALA A 11 11.37 -25.47 25.91
CA ALA A 11 10.37 -26.49 26.23
C ALA A 11 10.53 -26.90 27.71
N VAL A 12 9.40 -27.02 28.41
CA VAL A 12 9.34 -27.36 29.84
C VAL A 12 8.40 -28.53 30.12
N THR A 13 7.74 -29.05 29.07
CA THR A 13 6.84 -30.20 29.14
C THR A 13 7.44 -31.35 28.33
N ASP A 14 7.06 -32.59 28.67
CA ASP A 14 7.54 -33.80 27.99
C ASP A 14 7.16 -33.84 26.50
N ASP A 15 6.06 -33.17 26.13
CA ASP A 15 5.61 -32.97 24.73
C ASP A 15 6.44 -31.91 23.96
N GLY A 16 7.48 -31.34 24.58
CA GLY A 16 8.34 -30.34 23.96
C GLY A 16 7.70 -28.95 23.86
N LEU A 17 6.68 -28.62 24.66
CA LEU A 17 6.02 -27.31 24.68
C LEU A 17 6.53 -26.40 25.82
N CYS A 18 6.48 -25.08 25.62
CA CYS A 18 6.68 -24.12 26.71
C CYS A 18 5.40 -23.89 27.52
N THR A 19 5.54 -23.37 28.74
CA THR A 19 4.44 -23.09 29.69
C THR A 19 3.28 -22.27 29.10
N PHE A 20 3.56 -21.37 28.16
CA PHE A 20 2.52 -20.57 27.52
C PHE A 20 1.77 -21.35 26.43
N CYS A 21 2.47 -22.21 25.70
CA CYS A 21 1.87 -23.00 24.63
C CYS A 21 1.05 -24.19 25.16
N SER A 22 1.39 -24.73 26.34
CA SER A 22 0.63 -25.80 26.99
C SER A 22 -0.72 -25.33 27.53
N GLY A 23 -0.81 -24.08 28.04
CA GLY A 23 -2.05 -23.51 28.59
C GLY A 23 -3.14 -23.16 27.56
N THR A 24 -2.87 -23.30 26.26
CA THR A 24 -3.83 -22.96 25.17
C THR A 24 -4.49 -24.20 24.55
N ARG A 25 -4.44 -25.36 25.21
CA ARG A 25 -5.05 -26.59 24.71
C ARG A 25 -6.58 -26.48 24.86
N PRO A 26 -7.37 -26.47 23.77
CA PRO A 26 -8.79 -26.79 23.89
C PRO A 26 -8.91 -28.26 24.36
N PRO A 27 -9.85 -28.61 25.23
CA PRO A 27 -10.11 -30.01 25.52
C PRO A 27 -10.47 -30.73 24.21
N LEU A 28 -9.80 -31.85 23.95
CA LEU A 28 -10.11 -32.71 22.80
C LEU A 28 -11.53 -33.26 22.97
N PRO A 29 -12.36 -33.29 21.91
CA PRO A 29 -13.57 -34.11 21.90
C PRO A 29 -13.19 -35.55 22.20
N GLY A 30 -13.93 -36.20 23.11
CA GLY A 30 -13.59 -37.51 23.65
C GLY A 30 -13.35 -38.57 22.55
N GLY A 31 -12.22 -39.27 22.63
CA GLY A 31 -12.02 -40.54 21.91
C GLY A 31 -10.78 -40.66 21.00
N ALA A 32 -10.01 -39.60 20.75
CA ALA A 32 -8.83 -39.72 19.86
C ALA A 32 -7.55 -40.14 20.61
N THR A 33 -7.13 -41.39 20.39
CA THR A 33 -5.83 -41.93 20.82
C THR A 33 -4.66 -41.27 20.07
N ALA A 34 -3.48 -41.28 20.70
CA ALA A 34 -2.26 -40.67 20.18
C ALA A 34 -1.83 -41.26 18.81
N PRO A 35 -1.29 -40.46 17.88
CA PRO A 35 -0.86 -40.96 16.58
C PRO A 35 0.46 -41.75 16.67
N VAL A 36 0.52 -42.83 15.89
CA VAL A 36 1.67 -43.75 15.73
C VAL A 36 2.88 -43.00 15.13
N PRO A 37 4.12 -43.21 15.61
CA PRO A 37 5.31 -42.61 15.02
C PRO A 37 5.61 -43.27 13.66
N GLY A 38 5.57 -42.52 12.56
CA GLY A 38 6.00 -43.00 11.24
C GLY A 38 5.17 -42.55 10.04
N ALA A 39 4.00 -41.92 10.24
CA ALA A 39 3.25 -41.35 9.14
C ALA A 39 3.90 -40.03 8.66
N ALA A 40 4.27 -39.97 7.38
CA ALA A 40 4.73 -38.74 6.75
C ALA A 40 3.69 -37.62 6.95
N PRO A 41 4.07 -36.39 7.35
CA PRO A 41 3.11 -35.33 7.56
C PRO A 41 2.43 -34.99 6.23
N LEU A 42 1.10 -35.08 6.19
CA LEU A 42 0.32 -34.41 5.15
C LEU A 42 0.70 -32.91 5.16
N PRO A 43 0.86 -32.27 3.99
CA PRO A 43 1.19 -30.86 3.95
C PRO A 43 -0.02 -30.06 4.45
N VAL A 44 0.02 -29.66 5.73
CA VAL A 44 -0.90 -28.67 6.28
C VAL A 44 -0.45 -27.30 5.77
N PRO A 45 -1.20 -26.62 4.88
CA PRO A 45 -0.81 -25.32 4.39
C PRO A 45 -1.13 -24.26 5.46
N GLY A 46 -0.12 -23.46 5.83
CA GLY A 46 -0.38 -22.10 6.32
C GLY A 46 -0.35 -21.84 7.83
N GLY A 47 0.61 -22.41 8.56
CA GLY A 47 0.91 -21.95 9.92
C GLY A 47 1.75 -20.67 9.96
N ARG A 48 1.12 -19.48 9.91
CA ARG A 48 1.58 -18.22 10.55
C ARG A 48 0.48 -17.15 10.56
N GLY A 49 -0.47 -17.30 11.48
CA GLY A 49 -1.28 -16.19 12.02
C GLY A 49 -2.11 -15.38 11.02
N VAL A 50 -2.52 -15.96 9.90
CA VAL A 50 -3.62 -15.39 9.11
C VAL A 50 -4.86 -15.51 9.99
N GLY A 51 -5.55 -14.40 10.26
CA GLY A 51 -6.85 -14.50 10.91
C GLY A 51 -7.74 -15.40 10.05
N THR A 52 -8.65 -16.14 10.67
CA THR A 52 -9.63 -16.95 9.91
C THR A 52 -10.55 -16.09 9.03
N TRP A 53 -10.55 -14.77 9.24
CA TRP A 53 -11.38 -13.80 8.52
C TRP A 53 -10.58 -12.59 8.02
N PRO A 54 -10.94 -12.05 6.83
CA PRO A 54 -10.37 -10.82 6.30
C PRO A 54 -10.73 -9.62 7.19
N ARG A 55 -9.82 -8.65 7.29
CA ARG A 55 -10.04 -7.42 8.06
C ARG A 55 -10.47 -6.29 7.14
N SER A 56 -11.57 -5.58 7.47
CA SER A 56 -12.10 -4.49 6.62
C SER A 56 -11.03 -3.45 6.22
N PRO A 57 -10.72 -3.28 4.92
CA PRO A 57 -9.73 -2.29 4.46
C PRO A 57 -10.31 -0.87 4.29
N VAL A 58 -11.62 -0.69 4.50
CA VAL A 58 -12.37 0.52 4.11
C VAL A 58 -11.89 1.78 4.82
N GLY A 59 -11.74 1.75 6.16
CA GLY A 59 -11.31 2.93 6.92
C GLY A 59 -9.93 3.46 6.48
N LEU A 60 -8.97 2.54 6.28
CA LEU A 60 -7.65 2.89 5.79
C LEU A 60 -7.69 3.39 4.35
N SER A 61 -8.51 2.79 3.47
CA SER A 61 -8.65 3.25 2.09
C SER A 61 -9.16 4.70 2.02
N ARG A 62 -10.12 5.07 2.88
CA ARG A 62 -10.66 6.44 2.95
C ARG A 62 -9.60 7.43 3.43
N ALA A 63 -8.81 7.06 4.44
CA ALA A 63 -7.71 7.88 4.93
C ALA A 63 -6.63 8.07 3.86
N VAL A 64 -6.23 7.01 3.15
CA VAL A 64 -5.26 7.07 2.04
C VAL A 64 -5.78 7.96 0.91
N ILE A 65 -7.04 7.80 0.51
CA ILE A 65 -7.65 8.63 -0.55
C ILE A 65 -7.72 10.10 -0.13
N ALA A 66 -8.09 10.40 1.12
CA ALA A 66 -8.12 11.77 1.62
C ALA A 66 -6.74 12.42 1.59
N LEU A 67 -5.71 11.69 2.03
CA LEU A 67 -4.34 12.18 2.01
C LEU A 67 -3.78 12.34 0.59
N LEU A 68 -4.06 11.41 -0.33
CA LEU A 68 -3.74 11.58 -1.75
C LEU A 68 -4.45 12.81 -2.34
N GLY A 69 -5.68 13.10 -1.91
CA GLY A 69 -6.38 14.34 -2.26
C GLY A 69 -5.69 15.59 -1.74
N CYS A 70 -5.17 15.55 -0.50
CA CYS A 70 -4.37 16.65 0.04
C CYS A 70 -3.08 16.86 -0.75
N VAL A 71 -2.38 15.78 -1.14
CA VAL A 71 -1.17 15.85 -1.99
C VAL A 71 -1.50 16.53 -3.32
N ILE A 72 -2.54 16.07 -4.02
CA ILE A 72 -3.00 16.69 -5.28
C ILE A 72 -3.30 18.18 -5.09
N ALA A 73 -3.99 18.56 -4.01
CA ALA A 73 -4.32 19.95 -3.73
C ALA A 73 -3.06 20.80 -3.46
N SER A 74 -2.07 20.24 -2.75
CA SER A 74 -0.77 20.88 -2.54
C SER A 74 0.00 21.07 -3.84
N ASP A 75 0.03 20.07 -4.71
CA ASP A 75 0.75 20.14 -5.99
C ASP A 75 0.13 21.20 -6.91
N LEU A 76 -1.21 21.23 -6.98
CA LEU A 76 -1.94 22.26 -7.72
C LEU A 76 -1.67 23.67 -7.16
N PHE A 77 -1.56 23.82 -5.84
CA PHE A 77 -1.21 25.09 -5.21
C PHE A 77 0.21 25.53 -5.58
N VAL A 78 1.19 24.63 -5.55
CA VAL A 78 2.58 24.93 -5.93
C VAL A 78 2.69 25.34 -7.40
N ILE A 79 2.02 24.61 -8.30
CA ILE A 79 1.96 24.95 -9.73
C ILE A 79 1.35 26.35 -9.91
N GLY A 80 0.23 26.63 -9.23
CA GLY A 80 -0.43 27.94 -9.28
C GLY A 80 0.44 29.08 -8.75
N ALA A 81 1.10 28.88 -7.62
CA ALA A 81 2.01 29.85 -7.02
C ALA A 81 3.21 30.13 -7.93
N GLY A 82 3.80 29.11 -8.54
CA GLY A 82 4.91 29.25 -9.48
C GLY A 82 4.52 29.98 -10.77
N LEU A 83 3.31 29.75 -11.29
CA LEU A 83 2.78 30.49 -12.44
C LEU A 83 2.53 31.96 -12.10
N HIS A 84 1.96 32.25 -10.92
CA HIS A 84 1.75 33.62 -10.47
C HIS A 84 3.08 34.37 -10.29
N LEU A 85 4.07 33.72 -9.68
CA LEU A 85 5.41 34.30 -9.50
C LEU A 85 6.05 34.62 -10.86
N ARG A 86 5.97 33.72 -11.85
CA ARG A 86 6.45 33.98 -13.22
C ARG A 86 5.80 35.21 -13.85
N GLY A 87 4.49 35.37 -13.73
CA GLY A 87 3.79 36.55 -14.24
C GLY A 87 4.24 37.86 -13.59
N LEU A 88 4.58 37.83 -12.29
CA LEU A 88 5.15 39.00 -11.59
C LEU A 88 6.55 39.34 -12.10
N TRP A 89 7.40 38.34 -12.35
CA TRP A 89 8.74 38.55 -12.91
C TRP A 89 8.72 39.10 -14.34
N GLU A 90 7.81 38.60 -15.19
CA GLU A 90 7.61 39.14 -16.55
C GLU A 90 7.13 40.59 -16.52
N GLY A 91 6.24 40.94 -15.58
CA GLY A 91 5.81 42.31 -15.34
C GLY A 91 6.94 43.23 -14.84
N LEU A 92 7.84 42.72 -14.00
CA LEU A 92 9.00 43.46 -13.49
C LEU A 92 10.07 43.68 -14.57
N ALA A 93 10.32 42.69 -15.42
CA ALA A 93 11.25 42.85 -16.54
C ALA A 93 10.80 43.93 -17.53
N ALA A 94 9.50 44.25 -17.55
CA ALA A 94 8.92 45.34 -18.32
C ALA A 94 8.93 46.70 -17.59
N ASP A 95 9.15 46.74 -16.27
CA ASP A 95 9.12 47.96 -15.44
C ASP A 95 10.28 47.96 -14.43
N GLU A 96 11.35 48.68 -14.78
CA GLU A 96 12.67 48.72 -14.11
C GLU A 96 12.63 49.32 -12.67
N SER A 97 11.44 49.71 -12.18
CA SER A 97 11.27 50.54 -10.98
C SER A 97 10.91 49.79 -9.68
N LEU A 98 10.62 48.48 -9.73
CA LEU A 98 10.10 47.77 -8.56
C LEU A 98 11.20 47.18 -7.65
N ASN A 99 11.70 48.01 -6.74
CA ASN A 99 12.62 47.61 -5.66
C ASN A 99 11.87 46.78 -4.57
N ILE A 100 11.55 45.52 -4.85
CA ILE A 100 10.86 44.59 -3.91
C ILE A 100 11.82 43.88 -2.92
N TYR A 101 13.12 44.10 -3.03
CA TYR A 101 14.10 43.48 -2.14
C TYR A 101 14.03 44.15 -0.76
N ILE A 102 13.27 43.57 0.18
CA ILE A 102 13.71 43.23 1.55
C ILE A 102 12.56 42.64 2.40
N ASP A 103 11.29 43.06 2.28
CA ASP A 103 10.23 42.65 3.23
C ASP A 103 9.15 41.67 2.67
N PRO A 104 8.55 41.89 1.49
CA PRO A 104 7.57 40.95 0.91
C PRO A 104 8.20 39.64 0.43
N GLY A 105 9.44 39.71 -0.07
CA GLY A 105 10.19 38.55 -0.56
C GLY A 105 10.54 37.55 0.53
N LEU A 106 10.95 38.02 1.72
CA LEU A 106 11.20 37.14 2.87
C LEU A 106 9.92 36.44 3.34
N ARG A 107 8.79 37.16 3.36
CA ARG A 107 7.49 36.58 3.76
C ARG A 107 6.98 35.55 2.75
N ALA A 108 7.20 35.78 1.45
CA ALA A 108 6.90 34.80 0.41
C ALA A 108 7.79 33.56 0.52
N GLN A 109 9.09 33.73 0.79
CA GLN A 109 10.02 32.63 1.01
C GLN A 109 9.65 31.81 2.24
N GLU A 110 9.31 32.46 3.36
CA GLU A 110 8.90 31.77 4.59
C GLU A 110 7.59 30.98 4.39
N LEU A 111 6.63 31.53 3.63
CA LEU A 111 5.41 30.80 3.26
C LEU A 111 5.71 29.60 2.36
N TYR A 112 6.64 29.74 1.42
CA TYR A 112 7.07 28.66 0.54
C TYR A 112 7.74 27.53 1.32
N ASP A 113 8.66 27.85 2.23
CA ASP A 113 9.34 26.86 3.08
C ASP A 113 8.37 26.13 4.01
N ARG A 114 7.43 26.88 4.62
CA ARG A 114 6.35 26.29 5.44
C ARG A 114 5.45 25.38 4.61
N ALA A 115 5.06 25.80 3.41
CA ALA A 115 4.25 24.98 2.50
C ALA A 115 4.99 23.69 2.10
N GLY A 116 6.30 23.77 1.78
CA GLY A 116 7.13 22.61 1.47
C GLY A 116 7.25 21.63 2.65
N SER A 117 7.40 22.13 3.88
CA SER A 117 7.43 21.28 5.08
C SER A 117 6.09 20.56 5.32
N ALA A 118 4.97 21.26 5.12
CA ALA A 118 3.63 20.68 5.23
C ALA A 118 3.37 19.64 4.13
N GLN A 119 3.78 19.91 2.89
CA GLN A 119 3.70 18.96 1.77
C GLN A 119 4.52 17.70 2.06
N THR A 120 5.74 17.85 2.58
CA THR A 120 6.60 16.73 2.97
C THR A 120 5.95 15.88 4.07
N ALA A 121 5.36 16.52 5.08
CA ALA A 121 4.65 15.81 6.15
C ALA A 121 3.43 15.05 5.63
N ALA A 122 2.63 15.67 4.76
CA ALA A 122 1.48 15.04 4.12
C ALA A 122 1.89 13.84 3.25
N PHE A 123 2.96 13.97 2.48
CA PHE A 123 3.52 12.88 1.69
C PHE A 123 3.96 11.70 2.57
N LEU A 124 4.70 11.96 3.65
CA LEU A 124 5.14 10.91 4.58
C LEU A 124 3.95 10.22 5.25
N ALA A 125 2.95 10.97 5.70
CA ALA A 125 1.72 10.41 6.24
C ALA A 125 1.01 9.52 5.21
N THR A 126 0.93 9.98 3.96
CA THR A 126 0.35 9.22 2.84
C THR A 126 1.09 7.92 2.62
N ALA A 127 2.42 7.96 2.55
CA ALA A 127 3.26 6.78 2.35
C ALA A 127 3.06 5.74 3.47
N VAL A 128 3.07 6.18 4.73
CA VAL A 128 2.85 5.29 5.88
C VAL A 128 1.47 4.64 5.84
N LEU A 129 0.40 5.43 5.66
CA LEU A 129 -0.96 4.91 5.59
C LEU A 129 -1.18 4.01 4.38
N PHE A 130 -0.58 4.34 3.23
CA PHE A 130 -0.61 3.51 2.04
C PHE A 130 0.05 2.16 2.30
N ILE A 131 1.25 2.13 2.90
CA ILE A 131 1.93 0.87 3.25
C ILE A 131 1.12 0.04 4.25
N ILE A 132 0.50 0.67 5.25
CA ILE A 132 -0.38 -0.03 6.21
C ILE A 132 -1.59 -0.65 5.50
N TRP A 133 -2.25 0.12 4.63
CA TRP A 133 -3.37 -0.35 3.80
C TRP A 133 -2.94 -1.49 2.86
N PHE A 134 -1.77 -1.34 2.22
CA PHE A 134 -1.20 -2.30 1.28
C PHE A 134 -0.83 -3.63 1.97
N HIS A 135 -0.20 -3.55 3.15
CA HIS A 135 0.07 -4.72 3.96
C HIS A 135 -1.21 -5.42 4.41
N ARG A 136 -2.25 -4.66 4.81
CA ARG A 136 -3.54 -5.22 5.23
C ARG A 136 -4.27 -5.93 4.09
N THR A 137 -4.37 -5.30 2.93
CA THR A 137 -5.00 -5.91 1.73
C THR A 137 -4.24 -7.15 1.28
N ARG A 138 -2.92 -7.15 1.38
CA ARG A 138 -2.09 -8.35 1.19
C ARG A 138 -2.41 -9.47 2.16
N ARG A 139 -2.59 -9.18 3.46
CA ARG A 139 -2.97 -10.23 4.44
C ARG A 139 -4.37 -10.76 4.18
N ASN A 140 -5.31 -9.91 3.78
CA ASN A 140 -6.64 -10.36 3.39
C ASN A 140 -6.61 -11.25 2.14
N ALA A 141 -5.76 -10.94 1.17
CA ALA A 141 -5.54 -11.79 0.00
C ALA A 141 -5.10 -13.22 0.37
N GLU A 142 -4.29 -13.39 1.43
CA GLU A 142 -3.94 -14.74 1.93
C GLU A 142 -5.13 -15.49 2.55
N VAL A 143 -6.12 -14.77 3.09
CA VAL A 143 -7.36 -15.38 3.60
C VAL A 143 -8.24 -15.85 2.44
N PHE A 144 -8.28 -15.07 1.35
CA PHE A 144 -9.06 -15.41 0.17
C PHE A 144 -8.46 -16.58 -0.60
N GLU A 145 -7.14 -16.61 -0.72
CA GLU A 145 -6.43 -17.67 -1.41
C GLU A 145 -4.98 -17.79 -0.91
N SER A 146 -4.71 -18.85 -0.16
CA SER A 146 -3.43 -19.07 0.52
C SER A 146 -2.25 -19.39 -0.42
N GLY A 147 -2.50 -19.55 -1.73
CA GLY A 147 -1.50 -19.95 -2.73
C GLY A 147 -1.09 -18.87 -3.76
N VAL A 148 -1.85 -17.78 -3.92
CA VAL A 148 -1.57 -16.76 -4.96
C VAL A 148 -0.37 -15.87 -4.60
N GLN A 149 -0.13 -15.68 -3.30
CA GLN A 149 0.95 -14.82 -2.82
C GLN A 149 2.30 -15.54 -2.87
N ARG A 150 3.07 -15.32 -3.94
CA ARG A 150 4.41 -15.89 -4.13
C ARG A 150 5.48 -15.34 -3.19
N MET A 151 5.21 -14.22 -2.52
CA MET A 151 6.16 -13.52 -1.65
C MET A 151 5.63 -13.43 -0.23
N GLY A 152 6.52 -13.58 0.76
CA GLY A 152 6.16 -13.50 2.19
C GLY A 152 5.65 -12.11 2.63
N PRO A 153 4.94 -12.02 3.77
CA PRO A 153 4.29 -10.79 4.26
C PRO A 153 5.20 -9.60 4.44
N GLY A 154 6.44 -9.85 4.85
CA GLY A 154 7.43 -8.81 5.09
C GLY A 154 7.72 -7.97 3.85
N TRP A 155 7.62 -8.56 2.65
CA TRP A 155 7.89 -7.84 1.39
C TRP A 155 6.83 -6.80 1.03
N ALA A 156 5.63 -6.89 1.60
CA ALA A 156 4.62 -5.84 1.44
C ALA A 156 5.02 -4.52 2.11
N VAL A 157 5.97 -4.56 3.06
CA VAL A 157 6.53 -3.38 3.74
C VAL A 157 7.95 -3.15 3.28
N GLY A 158 8.83 -4.15 3.46
CA GLY A 158 10.26 -4.05 3.15
C GLY A 158 10.57 -3.78 1.67
N GLY A 159 9.67 -4.17 0.75
CA GLY A 159 9.81 -3.88 -0.67
C GLY A 159 9.92 -2.38 -0.96
N TRP A 160 9.26 -1.53 -0.17
CA TRP A 160 9.24 -0.07 -0.37
C TRP A 160 10.54 0.64 0.05
N PHE A 161 11.34 0.01 0.93
CA PHE A 161 12.51 0.65 1.53
C PHE A 161 13.83 0.23 0.88
N VAL A 162 13.82 -0.81 0.05
CA VAL A 162 15.02 -1.31 -0.63
C VAL A 162 15.08 -0.69 -2.03
N PRO A 163 16.04 0.20 -2.36
CA PRO A 163 15.99 1.05 -3.55
C PRO A 163 15.76 0.32 -4.88
N ILE A 164 16.45 -0.80 -5.11
CA ILE A 164 16.29 -1.59 -6.34
C ILE A 164 15.01 -2.43 -6.26
N ALA A 165 14.74 -3.05 -5.11
CA ALA A 165 13.57 -3.91 -4.96
C ALA A 165 12.25 -3.13 -4.99
N ASN A 166 12.28 -1.83 -4.66
CA ASN A 166 11.14 -0.92 -4.70
C ASN A 166 10.49 -0.80 -6.09
N PHE A 167 11.22 -1.10 -7.16
CA PHE A 167 10.68 -1.10 -8.52
C PHE A 167 10.03 -2.42 -8.96
N TRP A 168 10.28 -3.53 -8.26
CA TRP A 168 9.77 -4.85 -8.64
C TRP A 168 8.89 -5.52 -7.59
N PHE A 169 9.27 -5.44 -6.32
CA PHE A 169 8.62 -6.20 -5.26
C PHE A 169 7.23 -5.67 -4.92
N PRO A 170 7.01 -4.35 -4.78
CA PRO A 170 5.65 -3.87 -4.55
C PRO A 170 4.73 -4.19 -5.72
N TYR A 171 5.20 -4.14 -6.97
CA TYR A 171 4.41 -4.60 -8.13
C TYR A 171 4.01 -6.07 -8.02
N ARG A 172 4.95 -6.96 -7.67
CA ARG A 172 4.66 -8.40 -7.50
C ARG A 172 3.63 -8.64 -6.40
N VAL A 173 3.75 -7.93 -5.28
CA VAL A 173 2.77 -8.00 -4.18
C VAL A 173 1.42 -7.46 -4.64
N ALA A 174 1.39 -6.33 -5.34
CA ALA A 174 0.18 -5.71 -5.87
C ALA A 174 -0.54 -6.61 -6.89
N SER A 175 0.21 -7.28 -7.78
CA SER A 175 -0.35 -8.28 -8.72
C SER A 175 -0.97 -9.46 -7.98
N GLY A 176 -0.32 -9.97 -6.94
CA GLY A 176 -0.89 -11.04 -6.11
C GLY A 176 -2.14 -10.58 -5.35
N ILE A 177 -2.14 -9.34 -4.83
CA ILE A 177 -3.34 -8.75 -4.20
C ILE A 177 -4.46 -8.68 -5.23
N TRP A 178 -4.17 -8.17 -6.43
CA TRP A 178 -5.15 -8.04 -7.51
C TRP A 178 -5.76 -9.39 -7.86
N GLU A 179 -4.93 -10.40 -8.14
CA GLU A 179 -5.35 -11.77 -8.49
C GLU A 179 -6.22 -12.39 -7.39
N ALA A 180 -5.81 -12.33 -6.14
CA ALA A 180 -6.59 -12.90 -5.03
C ALA A 180 -7.88 -12.11 -4.72
N SER A 181 -7.95 -10.84 -5.11
CA SER A 181 -9.13 -9.99 -4.92
C SER A 181 -10.18 -10.19 -6.01
N VAL A 182 -9.80 -10.79 -7.14
CA VAL A 182 -10.72 -11.07 -8.25
C VAL A 182 -11.81 -12.03 -7.78
N ARG A 183 -13.06 -11.72 -8.13
CA ARG A 183 -14.21 -12.60 -7.86
C ARG A 183 -14.10 -13.90 -8.66
N LEU A 184 -14.44 -15.02 -8.00
CA LEU A 184 -14.92 -16.20 -8.73
C LEU A 184 -16.33 -15.92 -9.30
N HIS A 185 -16.57 -16.45 -10.50
CA HIS A 185 -17.86 -16.52 -11.16
C HIS A 185 -18.85 -17.33 -10.30
N PRO A 186 -20.16 -17.07 -10.39
CA PRO A 186 -21.19 -17.89 -9.74
C PRO A 186 -21.05 -19.38 -10.08
N ASP A 187 -20.56 -19.69 -11.28
CA ASP A 187 -20.34 -21.06 -11.78
C ASP A 187 -18.97 -21.64 -11.38
N GLY A 188 -18.22 -20.99 -10.49
CA GLY A 188 -16.89 -21.43 -10.04
C GLY A 188 -15.73 -21.08 -10.97
N GLY A 189 -15.97 -20.39 -12.10
CA GLY A 189 -14.90 -19.91 -12.99
C GLY A 189 -14.14 -18.69 -12.46
N TRP A 190 -12.92 -18.41 -12.94
CA TRP A 190 -12.20 -17.18 -12.59
C TRP A 190 -12.63 -16.03 -13.51
N ARG A 191 -13.08 -14.89 -12.97
CA ARG A 191 -13.32 -13.69 -13.80
C ARG A 191 -12.00 -12.97 -14.05
N THR A 192 -11.40 -13.06 -15.23
CA THR A 192 -10.19 -12.29 -15.52
C THR A 192 -10.49 -10.79 -15.51
N VAL A 193 -10.16 -10.07 -14.44
CA VAL A 193 -10.23 -8.61 -14.40
C VAL A 193 -8.92 -8.06 -14.97
N PRO A 194 -8.98 -7.22 -16.02
CA PRO A 194 -7.78 -6.70 -16.66
C PRO A 194 -6.92 -5.93 -15.66
N LYS A 195 -5.62 -6.23 -15.64
CA LYS A 195 -4.62 -5.56 -14.76
C LYS A 195 -4.31 -4.13 -15.19
N THR A 196 -5.12 -3.53 -16.06
CA THR A 196 -4.89 -2.19 -16.63
C THR A 196 -4.74 -1.14 -15.54
N VAL A 197 -5.62 -1.13 -14.53
CA VAL A 197 -5.55 -0.16 -13.42
C VAL A 197 -4.24 -0.33 -12.63
N LEU A 198 -3.86 -1.57 -12.32
CA LEU A 198 -2.61 -1.90 -11.64
C LEU A 198 -1.39 -1.42 -12.46
N ASN A 199 -1.36 -1.73 -13.75
CA ASN A 199 -0.24 -1.41 -14.63
C ASN A 199 -0.12 0.10 -14.89
N LEU A 200 -1.24 0.80 -15.07
CA LEU A 200 -1.26 2.25 -15.24
C LEU A 200 -0.77 2.95 -13.99
N TRP A 201 -1.31 2.59 -12.81
CA TRP A 201 -0.87 3.16 -11.55
C TRP A 201 0.63 2.91 -11.30
N TRP A 202 1.07 1.66 -11.45
CA TRP A 202 2.47 1.32 -11.21
C TRP A 202 3.41 2.01 -12.19
N GLY A 203 3.08 1.97 -13.50
CA GLY A 203 3.86 2.64 -14.53
C GLY A 203 3.91 4.15 -14.32
N GLY A 204 2.77 4.76 -14.01
CA GLY A 204 2.68 6.19 -13.69
C GLY A 204 3.54 6.58 -12.49
N TRP A 205 3.48 5.80 -11.41
CA TRP A 205 4.31 6.02 -10.22
C TRP A 205 5.82 5.85 -10.50
N VAL A 206 6.21 4.82 -11.26
CA VAL A 206 7.63 4.64 -11.64
C VAL A 206 8.11 5.82 -12.47
N VAL A 207 7.32 6.26 -13.45
CA VAL A 207 7.65 7.41 -14.30
C VAL A 207 7.73 8.70 -13.47
N SER A 208 6.79 8.94 -12.55
CA SER A 208 6.84 10.13 -11.69
C SER A 208 8.09 10.13 -10.81
N VAL A 209 8.39 9.01 -10.15
CA VAL A 209 9.60 8.88 -9.32
C VAL A 209 10.87 9.13 -10.14
N LEU A 210 10.99 8.58 -11.34
CA LEU A 210 12.16 8.81 -12.19
C LEU A 210 12.26 10.29 -12.63
N ALA A 211 11.14 10.88 -13.06
CA ALA A 211 11.09 12.30 -13.44
C ALA A 211 11.51 13.21 -12.27
N SER A 212 10.97 12.98 -11.07
CA SER A 212 11.33 13.76 -9.88
C SER A 212 12.81 13.61 -9.51
N ARG A 213 13.39 12.40 -9.63
CA ARG A 213 14.82 12.18 -9.36
C ARG A 213 15.72 12.93 -10.35
N ILE A 214 15.34 12.95 -11.63
CA ILE A 214 16.06 13.71 -12.66
C ILE A 214 15.92 15.21 -12.38
N ALA A 215 14.71 15.69 -12.11
CA ALA A 215 14.44 17.10 -11.81
C ALA A 215 15.26 17.60 -10.61
N VAL A 216 15.24 16.88 -9.47
CA VAL A 216 16.04 17.21 -8.29
C VAL A 216 17.54 17.16 -8.59
N GLY A 217 17.97 16.16 -9.37
CA GLY A 217 19.37 16.03 -9.77
C GLY A 217 19.86 17.23 -10.59
N GLN A 218 19.04 17.76 -11.49
CA GLN A 218 19.38 18.93 -12.30
C GLN A 218 19.26 20.24 -11.50
N TRP A 219 18.24 20.36 -10.64
CA TRP A 219 18.09 21.49 -9.72
C TRP A 219 19.33 21.71 -8.87
N ASN A 220 19.89 20.64 -8.30
CA ASN A 220 21.09 20.72 -7.47
C ASN A 220 22.37 21.07 -8.25
N ARG A 221 22.36 20.98 -9.59
CA ARG A 221 23.50 21.31 -10.46
C ARG A 221 23.37 22.67 -11.16
N ALA A 222 22.17 23.21 -11.25
CA ALA A 222 21.92 24.50 -11.89
C ALA A 222 22.65 25.62 -11.12
N ARG A 223 23.47 26.39 -11.84
CA ARG A 223 24.22 27.54 -11.29
C ARG A 223 23.99 28.83 -12.08
N GLU A 224 23.57 28.70 -13.33
CA GLU A 224 23.33 29.83 -14.23
C GLU A 224 21.82 30.14 -14.34
N PRO A 225 21.43 31.42 -14.56
CA PRO A 225 20.02 31.81 -14.66
C PRO A 225 19.23 31.06 -15.74
N GLU A 226 19.83 30.82 -16.91
CA GLU A 226 19.17 30.08 -17.99
C GLU A 226 18.90 28.63 -17.56
N GLN A 227 19.85 27.99 -16.88
CA GLN A 227 19.70 26.62 -16.34
C GLN A 227 18.57 26.53 -15.31
N ILE A 228 18.37 27.58 -14.50
CA ILE A 228 17.29 27.62 -13.51
C ILE A 228 15.92 27.60 -14.20
N SER A 229 15.76 28.29 -15.33
CA SER A 229 14.50 28.33 -16.08
C SER A 229 14.13 26.97 -16.71
N ASP A 230 15.10 26.29 -17.33
CA ASP A 230 14.92 24.96 -17.93
C ASP A 230 14.58 23.92 -16.86
N VAL A 231 15.28 23.97 -15.71
CA VAL A 231 14.99 23.06 -14.60
C VAL A 231 13.61 23.34 -13.99
N ALA A 232 13.17 24.60 -13.90
CA ALA A 232 11.84 24.92 -13.42
C ALA A 232 10.73 24.30 -14.30
N ALA A 233 10.92 24.29 -15.63
CA ALA A 233 10.01 23.60 -16.55
C ALA A 233 10.01 22.08 -16.33
N LEU A 234 11.19 21.49 -16.10
CA LEU A 234 11.33 20.06 -15.79
C LEU A 234 10.67 19.67 -14.45
N VAL A 235 10.79 20.51 -13.42
CA VAL A 235 10.13 20.32 -12.12
C VAL A 235 8.61 20.36 -12.30
N ALA A 236 8.08 21.36 -13.01
CA ALA A 236 6.64 21.45 -13.27
C ALA A 236 6.10 20.23 -14.04
N ALA A 237 6.89 19.69 -14.99
CA ALA A 237 6.53 18.46 -15.69
C ALA A 237 6.53 17.23 -14.77
N ALA A 238 7.49 17.14 -13.85
CA ALA A 238 7.54 16.07 -12.85
C ALA A 238 6.36 16.14 -11.88
N ASP A 239 5.98 17.34 -11.42
CA ASP A 239 4.82 17.56 -10.55
C ASP A 239 3.51 17.16 -11.24
N ALA A 240 3.37 17.48 -12.54
CA ALA A 240 2.21 17.06 -13.33
C ALA A 240 2.12 15.52 -13.46
N LEU A 241 3.25 14.84 -13.63
CA LEU A 241 3.31 13.37 -13.65
C LEU A 241 2.95 12.76 -12.28
N ASP A 242 3.39 13.39 -11.18
CA ASP A 242 3.05 12.92 -9.84
C ASP A 242 1.54 13.09 -9.55
N LEU A 243 0.93 14.19 -9.98
CA LEU A 243 -0.51 14.39 -9.90
C LEU A 243 -1.28 13.28 -10.63
N VAL A 244 -0.85 12.93 -11.84
CA VAL A 244 -1.44 11.81 -12.60
C VAL A 244 -1.25 10.49 -11.86
N ALA A 245 -0.05 10.23 -11.32
CA ALA A 245 0.24 9.03 -10.54
C ALA A 245 -0.64 8.94 -9.27
N ALA A 246 -0.87 10.06 -8.58
CA ALA A 246 -1.73 10.16 -7.40
C ALA A 246 -3.19 9.85 -7.74
N VAL A 247 -3.71 10.36 -8.86
CA VAL A 247 -5.06 10.01 -9.36
C VAL A 247 -5.16 8.52 -9.67
N LEU A 248 -4.18 7.95 -10.35
CA LEU A 248 -4.15 6.52 -10.64
C LEU A 248 -4.05 5.68 -9.36
N ALA A 249 -3.32 6.15 -8.34
CA ALA A 249 -3.25 5.52 -7.03
C ALA A 249 -4.61 5.52 -6.33
N ILE A 250 -5.38 6.62 -6.40
CA ILE A 250 -6.76 6.68 -5.88
C ILE A 250 -7.64 5.64 -6.58
N VAL A 251 -7.56 5.56 -7.92
CA VAL A 251 -8.33 4.58 -8.71
C VAL A 251 -7.94 3.14 -8.31
N TYR A 252 -6.65 2.85 -8.15
CA TYR A 252 -6.17 1.55 -7.71
C TYR A 252 -6.67 1.20 -6.30
N VAL A 253 -6.51 2.09 -5.32
CA VAL A 253 -6.96 1.91 -3.93
C VAL A 253 -8.47 1.64 -3.87
N ARG A 254 -9.26 2.43 -4.60
CA ARG A 254 -10.72 2.23 -4.68
C ARG A 254 -11.07 0.89 -5.31
N THR A 255 -10.41 0.53 -6.41
CA THR A 255 -10.71 -0.71 -7.14
C THR A 255 -10.40 -1.94 -6.31
N VAL A 256 -9.20 -2.01 -5.72
CA VAL A 256 -8.79 -3.12 -4.85
C VAL A 256 -9.67 -3.20 -3.61
N THR A 257 -9.97 -2.05 -2.98
CA THR A 257 -10.83 -2.02 -1.80
C THR A 257 -12.22 -2.55 -2.10
N ARG A 258 -12.82 -2.14 -3.23
CA ARG A 258 -14.12 -2.67 -3.68
C ARG A 258 -14.07 -4.18 -3.89
N MET A 259 -13.08 -4.66 -4.65
CA MET A 259 -12.91 -6.09 -4.91
C MET A 259 -12.75 -6.91 -3.61
N GLN A 260 -12.01 -6.38 -2.64
CA GLN A 260 -11.80 -7.02 -1.33
C GLN A 260 -13.08 -7.08 -0.49
N VAL A 261 -13.90 -6.02 -0.48
CA VAL A 261 -15.19 -6.00 0.23
C VAL A 261 -16.15 -7.01 -0.40
N GLU A 262 -16.28 -6.95 -1.71
CA GLU A 262 -17.11 -7.85 -2.51
C GLU A 262 -16.73 -9.34 -2.30
N ARG A 263 -15.43 -9.64 -2.19
CA ARG A 263 -14.94 -11.00 -1.93
C ARG A 263 -15.23 -11.44 -0.49
N ALA A 264 -15.09 -10.54 0.48
CA ALA A 264 -15.41 -10.83 1.88
C ALA A 264 -16.92 -11.11 2.08
N GLU A 265 -17.79 -10.35 1.41
CA GLU A 265 -19.24 -10.58 1.42
C GLU A 265 -19.61 -11.94 0.81
N ALA A 266 -19.00 -12.31 -0.32
CA ALA A 266 -19.23 -13.61 -0.94
C ALA A 266 -18.79 -14.78 -0.05
N LEU A 267 -17.67 -14.64 0.68
CA LEU A 267 -17.22 -15.64 1.65
C LEU A 267 -18.19 -15.76 2.83
N GLN A 268 -18.70 -14.64 3.35
CA GLN A 268 -19.72 -14.67 4.40
C GLN A 268 -20.99 -15.37 3.93
N ALA A 269 -21.49 -15.03 2.74
CA ALA A 269 -22.68 -15.63 2.15
C ALA A 269 -22.52 -17.13 1.88
N ALA A 270 -21.32 -17.64 1.61
CA ALA A 270 -21.08 -19.08 1.45
C ALA A 270 -21.07 -19.84 2.80
N THR A 271 -20.61 -19.21 3.89
CA THR A 271 -20.59 -19.85 5.23
C THR A 271 -21.94 -19.89 5.96
N VAL A 272 -22.89 -19.01 5.62
CA VAL A 272 -24.22 -18.98 6.24
C VAL A 272 -25.10 -20.19 5.87
N PRO A 273 -25.23 -20.62 4.59
CA PRO A 273 -26.10 -21.74 4.22
C PRO A 273 -25.66 -23.08 4.81
N GLU A 274 -24.38 -23.27 5.11
CA GLU A 274 -23.89 -24.51 5.75
C GLU A 274 -24.25 -24.61 7.24
N ARG A 275 -24.61 -23.50 7.90
CA ARG A 275 -25.07 -23.51 9.31
C ARG A 275 -26.57 -23.77 9.48
N GLU A 276 -27.38 -23.59 8.45
CA GLU A 276 -28.84 -23.72 8.52
C GLU A 276 -29.38 -25.10 8.10
N ALA A 277 -28.52 -26.04 7.68
CA ALA A 277 -28.95 -27.40 7.39
C ALA A 277 -29.37 -28.12 8.70
N PRO A 278 -30.65 -28.51 8.86
CA PRO A 278 -31.09 -29.22 10.06
C PRO A 278 -30.40 -30.59 10.14
N GLU A 279 -29.91 -30.91 11.34
CA GLU A 279 -29.37 -32.24 11.68
C GLU A 279 -30.44 -33.30 11.34
N PRO A 280 -30.13 -34.31 10.50
CA PRO A 280 -31.11 -35.34 10.18
C PRO A 280 -31.46 -36.06 11.48
N THR A 281 -32.72 -35.93 11.91
CA THR A 281 -33.23 -36.66 13.06
C THR A 281 -33.08 -38.15 12.78
N ALA A 282 -32.12 -38.76 13.47
CA ALA A 282 -31.87 -40.19 13.40
C ALA A 282 -33.15 -40.96 13.82
N PRO A 283 -33.49 -42.06 13.13
CA PRO A 283 -34.67 -42.87 13.43
C PRO A 283 -34.56 -43.65 14.74
#